data_AF-A0A3C1SI60-F1
#
_entry.id   AF-A0A3C1SI60-F1
#
_cell.length_a   1.000
_cell.length_b   1.000
_cell.length_c   1.000
_cell.angle_alpha   90.00
_cell.angle_beta   90.00
_cell.angle_gamma   90.00
#
_symmetry.space_group_name_H-M   'P 1'
#
loop_
_entity.id
_entity.type
_entity.pdbx_description
1 polymer ?
#
loop_
_entity_poly.entity_id
_entity_poly.type
_entity_poly.pdbx_seq_one_letter_code
_entity_poly.pdbx_strand_id
1 'polypeptide(L)'
;MKIIKRSGEEVTFDRNKIYVAISKANERVDEKFRLTDAKINSIVDDIEIQCHREDHALNVEEIQDLVETGIMEHGAYQVAKLYITYRYEHELKRRKNTTDAQILSLLEENNEEVKQENSNKNPTVVSVQRDYMAGEVSKDITKRFLLDPEIAQAHEEGLIHFHDADYFAQHMHNCDLVNLEDMLQNGTVISGTKIDRPHSFSTACNIATQIIAQVASCQYGGQSISLAHLAPFVDVSRQK
;
A
#
# COMPACT_ATOMS: atom_id res chain seq x y z
N MET A 1 23.76 -29.17 7.69
CA MET A 1 23.20 -28.64 6.43
C MET A 1 22.93 -27.17 6.59
N LYS A 2 23.14 -26.39 5.52
CA LYS A 2 22.84 -24.97 5.50
C LYS A 2 21.67 -24.69 4.57
N ILE A 3 20.92 -23.65 4.88
CA ILE A 3 19.73 -23.18 4.16
C ILE A 3 19.85 -21.69 3.90
N ILE A 4 19.20 -21.21 2.85
CA ILE A 4 19.23 -19.80 2.46
C ILE A 4 17.99 -19.13 3.06
N LYS A 5 18.20 -18.21 4.01
CA LYS A 5 17.12 -17.33 4.47
C LYS A 5 16.65 -16.43 3.33
N ARG A 6 15.43 -15.91 3.46
CA ARG A 6 14.87 -14.88 2.58
C ARG A 6 15.77 -13.63 2.40
N SER A 7 16.65 -13.35 3.36
CA SER A 7 17.65 -12.27 3.27
C SER A 7 18.86 -12.59 2.38
N GLY A 8 18.94 -13.80 1.82
CA GLY A 8 20.13 -14.35 1.17
C GLY A 8 21.20 -14.87 2.15
N GLU A 9 20.99 -14.71 3.46
CA GLU A 9 21.91 -15.21 4.49
C GLU A 9 21.87 -16.74 4.58
N GLU A 10 23.04 -17.37 4.51
CA GLU A 10 23.19 -18.81 4.67
C GLU A 10 23.28 -19.18 6.16
N VAL A 11 22.34 -20.00 6.65
CA VAL A 11 22.27 -20.40 8.07
C VAL A 11 22.14 -21.90 8.23
N THR A 12 22.49 -22.42 9.40
CA THR A 12 22.31 -23.85 9.71
C THR A 12 20.82 -24.20 9.76
N PHE A 13 20.45 -25.30 9.10
CA PHE A 13 19.12 -25.89 9.21
C PHE A 13 18.79 -26.23 10.67
N ASP A 14 17.59 -25.90 11.11
CA ASP A 14 17.11 -26.15 12.47
C ASP A 14 15.76 -26.87 12.41
N ARG A 15 15.80 -28.20 12.59
CA ARG A 15 14.61 -29.06 12.59
C ARG A 15 13.56 -28.64 13.62
N ASN A 16 13.98 -28.04 14.74
CA ASN A 16 13.06 -27.65 15.81
C ASN A 16 12.13 -26.52 15.35
N LYS A 17 12.59 -25.65 14.43
CA LYS A 17 11.74 -24.59 13.86
C LYS A 17 10.58 -25.18 13.06
N ILE A 18 10.83 -26.25 12.33
CA ILE A 18 9.80 -26.95 11.55
C ILE A 18 8.82 -27.63 12.50
N TYR A 19 9.33 -28.39 13.47
CA TYR A 19 8.51 -29.04 14.51
C TYR A 19 7.57 -28.03 15.17
N VAL A 20 8.09 -26.91 15.67
CA VAL A 20 7.29 -25.87 16.33
C VAL A 20 6.26 -25.27 15.39
N ALA A 21 6.58 -25.06 14.11
CA ALA A 21 5.64 -24.50 13.15
C ALA A 21 4.47 -25.46 12.86
N ILE A 22 4.76 -26.75 12.68
CA ILE A 22 3.72 -27.78 12.48
C ILE A 22 2.88 -27.92 13.75
N SER A 23 3.50 -28.00 14.93
CA SER A 23 2.79 -28.12 16.21
C SER A 23 1.83 -26.96 16.47
N LYS A 24 2.24 -25.72 16.16
CA LYS A 24 1.35 -24.55 16.26
C LYS A 24 0.13 -24.63 15.33
N ALA A 25 0.31 -25.14 14.10
CA ALA A 25 -0.82 -25.37 13.20
C ALA A 25 -1.72 -26.52 13.71
N ASN A 26 -1.10 -27.57 14.26
CA ASN A 26 -1.77 -28.74 14.81
C ASN A 26 -2.62 -28.41 16.05
N GLU A 27 -2.15 -27.55 16.95
CA GLU A 27 -2.92 -27.14 18.14
C GLU A 27 -4.21 -26.40 17.79
N ARG A 28 -4.26 -25.76 16.61
CA ARG A 28 -5.41 -24.97 16.15
C ARG A 28 -6.49 -25.80 15.46
N VAL A 29 -6.22 -27.04 15.07
CA VAL A 29 -7.27 -27.94 14.55
C VAL A 29 -8.02 -28.64 15.70
N ASP A 30 -9.26 -29.07 15.44
CA ASP A 30 -10.02 -29.91 16.37
C ASP A 30 -9.21 -31.16 16.75
N GLU A 31 -9.34 -31.63 18.00
CA GLU A 31 -8.58 -32.77 18.53
C GLU A 31 -8.62 -34.02 17.64
N LYS A 32 -9.77 -34.30 17.02
CA LYS A 32 -9.96 -35.43 16.09
C LYS A 32 -9.10 -35.39 14.82
N PHE A 33 -8.59 -34.22 14.44
CA PHE A 33 -7.77 -34.02 13.25
C PHE A 33 -6.30 -33.73 13.57
N ARG A 34 -5.94 -33.74 14.86
CA ARG A 34 -4.57 -33.50 15.28
C ARG A 34 -3.66 -34.66 14.89
N LEU A 35 -2.49 -34.31 14.39
CA LEU A 35 -1.33 -35.18 14.31
C LEU A 35 -0.84 -35.50 15.73
N THR A 36 -0.36 -36.72 15.93
CA THR A 36 0.37 -37.10 17.14
C THR A 36 1.81 -36.58 17.04
N ASP A 37 2.47 -36.37 18.18
CA ASP A 37 3.88 -35.95 18.22
C ASP A 37 4.79 -36.89 17.41
N ALA A 38 4.51 -38.20 17.43
CA ALA A 38 5.24 -39.17 16.61
C ALA A 38 5.11 -38.90 15.11
N LYS A 39 3.91 -38.53 14.63
CA LYS A 39 3.69 -38.18 13.22
C LYS A 39 4.35 -36.86 12.85
N ILE A 40 4.29 -35.86 13.74
CA ILE A 40 4.97 -34.58 13.50
C ILE A 40 6.48 -34.80 13.39
N ASN A 41 7.07 -35.60 14.28
CA ASN A 41 8.49 -35.95 14.19
C ASN A 41 8.82 -36.71 12.90
N SER A 42 7.97 -37.65 12.47
CA SER A 42 8.15 -38.35 11.19
C SER A 42 8.21 -37.37 10.01
N ILE A 43 7.26 -36.42 9.93
CA ILE A 43 7.24 -35.40 8.89
C ILE A 43 8.53 -34.57 8.91
N VAL A 44 8.98 -34.16 10.11
CA VAL A 44 10.22 -33.39 10.27
C VAL A 44 11.45 -34.20 9.81
N ASP A 45 11.51 -35.48 10.15
CA ASP A 45 12.59 -36.38 9.75
C ASP A 45 12.60 -36.57 8.23
N ASP A 46 11.44 -36.75 7.60
CA ASP A 46 11.31 -36.90 6.15
C ASP A 46 11.80 -35.64 5.41
N ILE A 47 11.45 -34.46 5.92
CA ILE A 47 11.91 -33.17 5.37
C ILE A 47 13.42 -33.01 5.55
N GLU A 48 13.95 -33.37 6.73
CA GLU A 48 15.39 -33.32 6.98
C GLU A 48 16.15 -34.23 5.98
N ILE A 49 15.65 -35.44 5.73
CA ILE A 49 16.20 -36.37 4.73
C ILE A 49 16.10 -35.79 3.32
N GLN A 50 14.96 -35.23 2.92
CA GLN A 50 14.79 -34.61 1.60
C GLN A 50 15.75 -33.43 1.41
N CYS A 51 15.88 -32.57 2.42
CA CYS A 51 16.81 -31.45 2.36
C CYS A 51 18.27 -31.91 2.24
N HIS A 52 18.62 -33.09 2.80
CA HIS A 52 19.94 -33.70 2.64
C HIS A 52 20.20 -34.34 1.27
N ARG A 53 19.15 -34.61 0.50
CA ARG A 53 19.24 -35.23 -0.84
C ARG A 53 19.44 -34.22 -1.95
N GLU A 54 19.04 -32.97 -1.73
CA GLU A 54 19.19 -31.91 -2.72
C GLU A 54 20.65 -31.50 -2.88
N ASP A 55 21.05 -31.25 -4.12
CA ASP A 55 22.43 -30.91 -4.50
C ASP A 55 22.74 -29.40 -4.29
N HIS A 56 21.79 -28.65 -3.73
CA HIS A 56 21.91 -27.24 -3.41
C HIS A 56 21.37 -26.91 -2.02
N ALA A 57 21.78 -25.76 -1.48
CA ALA A 57 21.16 -25.23 -0.26
C ALA A 57 19.74 -24.76 -0.57
N LEU A 58 18.74 -25.37 0.09
CA LEU A 58 17.35 -24.98 -0.06
C LEU A 58 17.10 -23.62 0.57
N ASN A 59 16.26 -22.83 -0.08
CA ASN A 59 15.73 -21.61 0.49
C ASN A 59 14.53 -21.89 1.41
N VAL A 60 14.15 -20.90 2.21
CA VAL A 60 13.07 -21.07 3.20
C VAL A 60 11.70 -21.34 2.56
N GLU A 61 11.42 -20.87 1.35
CA GLU A 61 10.14 -21.16 0.68
C GLU A 61 10.07 -22.63 0.25
N GLU A 62 11.16 -23.15 -0.32
CA GLU A 62 11.25 -24.55 -0.73
C GLU A 62 11.03 -25.49 0.47
N ILE A 63 11.67 -25.19 1.61
CA ILE A 63 11.46 -25.98 2.84
C ILE A 63 10.01 -25.90 3.31
N GLN A 64 9.34 -24.74 3.15
CA GLN A 64 7.93 -24.60 3.53
C GLN A 64 7.01 -25.39 2.62
N ASP A 65 7.33 -25.51 1.33
CA ASP A 65 6.59 -26.36 0.39
C ASP A 65 6.77 -27.85 0.70
N LEU A 66 7.98 -28.25 1.13
CA LEU A 66 8.22 -29.61 1.65
C LEU A 66 7.40 -29.89 2.91
N VAL A 67 7.28 -28.91 3.82
CA VAL A 67 6.43 -29.05 5.02
C VAL A 67 4.97 -29.22 4.65
N GLU A 68 4.46 -28.40 3.73
CA GLU A 68 3.08 -28.50 3.24
C GLU A 68 2.80 -29.88 2.65
N THR A 69 3.68 -30.33 1.76
CA THR A 69 3.59 -31.65 1.10
C THR A 69 3.63 -32.78 2.14
N GLY A 70 4.60 -32.76 3.06
CA GLY A 70 4.74 -33.78 4.10
C GLY A 70 3.52 -33.90 5.01
N ILE A 71 2.89 -32.78 5.39
CA ILE A 71 1.64 -32.79 6.17
C ILE A 71 0.50 -33.42 5.35
N MET A 72 0.40 -33.08 4.05
CA MET A 72 -0.64 -33.60 3.16
C MET A 72 -0.48 -35.10 2.90
N GLU A 73 0.75 -35.60 2.71
CA GLU A 73 1.04 -37.03 2.52
C GLU A 73 0.63 -37.89 3.72
N HIS A 74 0.69 -37.32 4.93
CA HIS A 74 0.19 -37.95 6.15
C HIS A 74 -1.34 -37.87 6.32
N GLY A 75 -2.06 -37.35 5.32
CA GLY A 75 -3.51 -37.21 5.30
C GLY A 75 -4.06 -36.11 6.22
N ALA A 76 -3.20 -35.24 6.77
CA ALA A 76 -3.59 -34.21 7.74
C ALA A 76 -3.97 -32.89 7.05
N TYR A 77 -4.94 -32.95 6.13
CA TYR A 77 -5.34 -31.83 5.28
C TYR A 77 -5.76 -30.56 6.04
N GLN A 78 -6.37 -30.71 7.23
CA GLN A 78 -6.77 -29.56 8.03
C GLN A 78 -5.58 -28.85 8.68
N VAL A 79 -4.59 -29.62 9.12
CA VAL A 79 -3.34 -29.08 9.65
C VAL A 79 -2.58 -28.37 8.54
N ALA A 80 -2.52 -28.97 7.35
CA ALA A 80 -1.92 -28.35 6.16
C ALA A 80 -2.59 -27.02 5.83
N LYS A 81 -3.93 -26.98 5.77
CA LYS A 81 -4.68 -25.74 5.52
C LYS A 81 -4.33 -24.63 6.52
N LEU A 82 -4.32 -24.93 7.83
CA LEU A 82 -3.98 -23.93 8.84
C LEU A 82 -2.51 -23.51 8.79
N TYR A 83 -1.60 -24.43 8.45
CA TYR A 83 -0.19 -24.12 8.24
C TYR A 83 -0.01 -23.15 7.07
N ILE A 84 -0.66 -23.42 5.92
CA ILE A 84 -0.65 -22.56 4.73
C ILE A 84 -1.21 -21.17 5.06
N THR A 85 -2.38 -21.10 5.70
CA THR A 85 -2.97 -19.82 6.10
C THR A 85 -2.05 -19.05 7.05
N TYR A 86 -1.44 -19.71 8.04
CA TYR A 86 -0.50 -19.09 8.96
C TYR A 86 0.74 -18.54 8.24
N ARG A 87 1.31 -19.29 7.29
CA ARG A 87 2.42 -18.85 6.43
C ARG A 87 2.04 -17.58 5.67
N TYR A 88 0.91 -17.59 4.99
CA TYR A 88 0.39 -16.47 4.21
C TYR A 88 0.15 -15.22 5.07
N GLU A 89 -0.48 -15.37 6.25
CA GLU A 89 -0.66 -14.27 7.20
C GLU A 89 0.67 -13.69 7.70
N HIS A 90 1.67 -14.54 7.93
CA HIS A 90 3.00 -14.09 8.37
C HIS A 90 3.77 -13.38 7.27
N GLU A 91 3.61 -13.82 6.02
CA GLU A 91 4.16 -13.17 4.84
C GLU A 91 3.54 -11.77 4.66
N LEU A 92 2.20 -11.67 4.73
CA LEU A 92 1.48 -10.40 4.72
C LEU A 92 1.95 -9.46 5.84
N LYS A 93 2.14 -9.97 7.06
CA LYS A 93 2.67 -9.18 8.19
C LYS A 93 4.10 -8.69 7.96
N ARG A 94 4.95 -9.49 7.31
CA ARG A 94 6.31 -9.05 6.97
C ARG A 94 6.33 -8.03 5.83
N ARG A 95 5.43 -8.17 4.84
CA ARG A 95 5.18 -7.13 3.84
C ARG A 95 4.70 -5.83 4.47
N LYS A 96 3.92 -5.86 5.56
CA LYS A 96 3.55 -4.66 6.31
C LYS A 96 4.74 -3.95 6.98
N ASN A 97 5.83 -4.65 7.32
CA ASN A 97 6.96 -4.05 8.03
C ASN A 97 7.84 -3.13 7.16
N THR A 98 7.73 -3.16 5.82
CA THR A 98 8.49 -2.25 4.95
C THR A 98 7.90 -0.85 4.91
N THR A 99 6.56 -0.75 4.98
CA THR A 99 5.84 0.53 5.00
C THR A 99 6.17 1.34 6.25
N ASP A 100 6.22 0.69 7.42
CA ASP A 100 6.56 1.37 8.67
C ASP A 100 7.98 1.94 8.66
N ALA A 101 8.94 1.21 8.07
CA ALA A 101 10.32 1.69 7.90
C ALA A 101 10.41 2.88 6.93
N GLN A 102 9.64 2.85 5.82
CA GLN A 102 9.55 3.97 4.88
C GLN A 102 8.94 5.21 5.55
N ILE A 103 7.84 5.05 6.28
CA ILE A 103 7.20 6.15 7.03
C ILE A 103 8.15 6.72 8.10
N LEU A 104 8.88 5.88 8.82
CA LEU A 104 9.88 6.33 9.81
C LEU A 104 11.03 7.09 9.13
N SER A 105 11.50 6.63 7.96
CA SER A 105 12.55 7.34 7.20
C SER A 105 12.13 8.74 6.74
N LEU A 106 10.83 8.94 6.47
CA LEU A 106 10.27 10.25 6.14
C LEU A 106 10.25 11.19 7.34
N LEU A 107 9.90 10.68 8.52
CA LEU A 107 9.89 11.46 9.76
C LEU A 107 11.28 11.95 10.17
N GLU A 108 12.31 11.18 9.84
CA GLU A 108 13.71 11.53 10.13
C GLU A 108 14.38 12.35 9.01
N GLU A 109 13.63 12.79 7.99
CA GLU A 109 14.14 13.49 6.80
C GLU A 109 15.23 12.74 6.01
N ASN A 110 15.32 11.43 6.18
CA ASN A 110 16.43 10.61 5.64
C ASN A 110 16.13 9.99 4.26
N ASN A 111 14.95 10.26 3.68
CA ASN A 111 14.53 9.68 2.41
C ASN A 111 14.66 10.68 1.25
N GLU A 112 15.77 10.64 0.52
CA GLU A 112 16.03 11.53 -0.63
C GLU A 112 15.12 11.25 -1.84
N GLU A 113 14.69 10.00 -2.03
CA GLU A 113 13.85 9.62 -3.17
C GLU A 113 12.49 10.32 -3.12
N VAL A 114 11.84 10.30 -1.94
CA VAL A 114 10.54 10.96 -1.75
C VAL A 114 10.65 12.49 -1.82
N LYS A 115 11.81 13.07 -1.44
CA LYS A 115 12.07 14.51 -1.61
C LYS A 115 12.14 14.92 -3.10
N GLN A 116 12.56 14.01 -3.97
CA GLN A 116 12.77 14.29 -5.40
C GLN A 116 11.55 13.93 -6.28
N GLU A 117 10.56 13.22 -5.72
CA GLU A 117 9.37 12.79 -6.45
C GLU A 117 8.51 13.97 -6.94
N ASN A 118 8.46 15.06 -6.19
CA ASN A 118 7.70 16.25 -6.56
C ASN A 118 8.49 17.53 -6.29
N SER A 119 9.06 18.11 -7.35
CA SER A 119 9.87 19.33 -7.27
C SER A 119 9.12 20.55 -6.72
N ASN A 120 7.78 20.51 -6.70
CA ASN A 120 6.94 21.60 -6.19
C ASN A 120 6.64 21.48 -4.69
N LYS A 121 6.99 20.36 -4.04
CA LYS A 121 6.77 20.13 -2.60
C LYS A 121 8.05 20.40 -1.81
N ASN A 122 7.96 21.27 -0.80
CA ASN A 122 9.08 21.49 0.12
C ASN A 122 9.02 20.44 1.25
N PRO A 123 9.95 19.48 1.32
CA PRO A 123 9.88 18.35 2.24
C PRO A 123 10.03 18.71 3.73
N THR A 124 10.49 19.92 4.03
CA THR A 124 10.62 20.43 5.41
C THR A 124 9.33 21.02 5.98
N VAL A 125 8.31 21.23 5.13
CA VAL A 125 7.03 21.77 5.56
C VAL A 125 6.18 20.65 6.18
N VAL A 126 5.67 20.85 7.39
CA VAL A 126 4.90 19.84 8.14
C VAL A 126 3.70 19.28 7.37
N SER A 127 3.00 20.12 6.59
CA SER A 127 1.88 19.65 5.77
C SER A 127 2.34 18.71 4.66
N VAL A 128 3.52 18.95 4.09
CA VAL A 128 4.13 18.09 3.07
C VAL A 128 4.61 16.78 3.69
N GLN A 129 5.20 16.80 4.89
CA GLN A 129 5.58 15.58 5.59
C GLN A 129 4.36 14.69 5.87
N ARG A 130 3.24 15.27 6.32
CA ARG A 130 1.98 14.52 6.53
C ARG A 130 1.44 13.93 5.24
N ASP A 131 1.51 14.68 4.15
CA ASP A 131 1.10 14.24 2.82
C ASP A 131 1.97 13.07 2.34
N TYR A 132 3.31 13.14 2.49
CA TYR A 132 4.19 12.01 2.19
C TYR A 132 3.91 10.76 3.02
N MET A 133 3.61 10.90 4.32
CA MET A 133 3.22 9.77 5.15
C MET A 133 1.95 9.09 4.64
N ALA A 134 0.95 9.87 4.22
CA ALA A 134 -0.25 9.33 3.60
C ALA A 134 0.05 8.70 2.22
N GLY A 135 0.94 9.32 1.46
CA GLY A 135 1.38 8.85 0.15
C GLY A 135 2.07 7.49 0.19
N GLU A 136 2.99 7.26 1.13
CA GLU A 136 3.66 5.96 1.29
C GLU A 136 2.70 4.84 1.68
N VAL A 137 1.73 5.14 2.56
CA VAL A 137 0.66 4.19 2.89
C VAL A 137 -0.18 3.88 1.65
N SER A 138 -0.52 4.89 0.86
CA SER A 138 -1.29 4.73 -0.38
C SER A 138 -0.52 3.91 -1.41
N LYS A 139 0.77 4.18 -1.65
CA LYS A 139 1.63 3.38 -2.53
C LYS A 139 1.66 1.90 -2.13
N ASP A 140 1.84 1.60 -0.85
CA ASP A 140 1.83 0.22 -0.34
C ASP A 140 0.49 -0.49 -0.62
N ILE A 141 -0.63 0.20 -0.33
CA ILE A 141 -1.98 -0.32 -0.59
C ILE A 141 -2.20 -0.52 -2.09
N THR A 142 -1.85 0.46 -2.91
CA THR A 142 -1.97 0.45 -4.37
C THR A 142 -1.24 -0.74 -4.96
N LYS A 143 0.03 -0.92 -4.62
CA LYS A 143 0.87 -2.01 -5.10
C LYS A 143 0.37 -3.39 -4.67
N ARG A 144 -0.11 -3.53 -3.43
CA ARG A 144 -0.46 -4.85 -2.86
C ARG A 144 -1.87 -5.31 -3.16
N PHE A 145 -2.81 -4.39 -3.33
CA PHE A 145 -4.23 -4.72 -3.31
C PHE A 145 -5.02 -4.10 -4.46
N LEU A 146 -4.58 -2.98 -5.03
CA LEU A 146 -5.38 -2.26 -6.04
C LEU A 146 -4.90 -2.51 -7.46
N LEU A 147 -3.59 -2.68 -7.66
CA LEU A 147 -3.03 -3.02 -8.96
C LEU A 147 -2.99 -4.53 -9.19
N ASP A 148 -3.15 -4.90 -10.46
CA ASP A 148 -2.84 -6.24 -10.92
C ASP A 148 -1.34 -6.52 -10.68
N PRO A 149 -0.97 -7.72 -10.17
CA PRO A 149 0.43 -8.09 -9.97
C PRO A 149 1.33 -7.85 -11.18
N GLU A 150 0.85 -8.08 -12.40
CA GLU A 150 1.64 -7.86 -13.63
C GLU A 150 1.95 -6.37 -13.85
N ILE A 151 0.97 -5.49 -13.55
CA ILE A 151 1.13 -4.03 -13.68
C ILE A 151 2.10 -3.51 -12.60
N ALA A 152 1.95 -3.98 -11.37
CA ALA A 152 2.85 -3.61 -10.27
C ALA A 152 4.29 -4.02 -10.56
N GLN A 153 4.50 -5.24 -11.05
CA GLN A 153 5.81 -5.73 -11.45
C GLN A 153 6.41 -4.92 -12.60
N ALA A 154 5.63 -4.65 -13.66
CA ALA A 154 6.10 -3.83 -14.78
C ALA A 154 6.49 -2.40 -14.36
N HIS A 155 5.81 -1.83 -13.35
CA HIS A 155 6.18 -0.55 -12.77
C HIS A 155 7.51 -0.61 -12.01
N GLU A 156 7.71 -1.65 -11.19
CA GLU A 156 8.95 -1.86 -10.42
C GLU A 156 10.17 -2.14 -11.29
N GLU A 157 9.98 -2.86 -12.39
CA GLU A 157 11.02 -3.14 -13.38
C GLU A 157 11.30 -1.95 -14.32
N GLY A 158 10.53 -0.86 -14.19
CA GLY A 158 10.66 0.34 -15.03
C GLY A 158 10.19 0.16 -16.47
N LEU A 159 9.43 -0.90 -16.78
CA LEU A 159 8.82 -1.13 -18.09
C LEU A 159 7.69 -0.15 -18.36
N ILE A 160 6.96 0.21 -17.30
CA ILE A 160 5.93 1.27 -17.30
C ILE A 160 6.15 2.18 -16.10
N HIS A 161 5.47 3.32 -16.10
CA HIS A 161 5.37 4.18 -14.93
C HIS A 161 3.90 4.42 -14.60
N PHE A 162 3.44 3.87 -13.47
CA PHE A 162 2.11 4.15 -12.96
C PHE A 162 2.16 5.48 -12.20
N HIS A 163 1.57 6.52 -12.79
CA HIS A 163 1.57 7.85 -12.22
C HIS A 163 0.69 7.93 -10.95
N ASP A 164 1.10 8.76 -10.00
CA ASP A 164 0.33 9.17 -8.82
C ASP A 164 -0.17 8.00 -7.95
N ALA A 165 0.65 6.96 -7.82
CA ALA A 165 0.37 5.77 -7.01
C ALA A 165 0.11 6.10 -5.51
N ASP A 166 0.68 7.20 -5.03
CA ASP A 166 0.50 7.81 -3.71
C ASP A 166 -0.89 8.42 -3.49
N TYR A 167 -1.67 8.65 -4.55
CA TYR A 167 -3.04 9.18 -4.46
C TYR A 167 -4.12 8.21 -4.95
N PHE A 168 -3.73 7.08 -5.53
CA PHE A 168 -4.66 6.16 -6.18
C PHE A 168 -5.65 5.49 -5.21
N ALA A 169 -5.22 5.19 -3.97
CA ALA A 169 -6.06 4.54 -2.97
C ALA A 169 -7.28 5.37 -2.55
N GLN A 170 -7.23 6.69 -2.74
CA GLN A 170 -8.29 7.64 -2.39
C GLN A 170 -9.34 7.80 -3.51
N HIS A 171 -9.19 7.11 -4.65
CA HIS A 171 -10.10 7.20 -5.80
C HIS A 171 -10.30 8.63 -6.32
N MET A 172 -9.25 9.45 -6.23
CA MET A 172 -9.24 10.81 -6.77
C MET A 172 -9.04 10.78 -8.29
N HIS A 173 -9.42 11.87 -8.96
CA HIS A 173 -9.10 12.09 -10.37
C HIS A 173 -7.84 12.97 -10.49
N ASN A 174 -7.29 13.04 -11.70
CA ASN A 174 -6.06 13.77 -11.97
C ASN A 174 -6.31 15.29 -12.09
N CYS A 175 -6.75 15.74 -13.25
CA CYS A 175 -6.92 17.14 -13.58
C CYS A 175 -8.36 17.44 -14.01
N ASP A 176 -8.76 18.70 -13.86
CA ASP A 176 -10.04 19.19 -14.34
C ASP A 176 -9.98 20.62 -14.92
N LEU A 177 -11.05 20.96 -15.62
CA LEU A 177 -11.39 22.33 -15.98
C LEU A 177 -12.55 22.75 -15.10
N VAL A 178 -12.26 23.54 -14.07
CA VAL A 178 -13.27 23.96 -13.09
C VAL A 178 -14.30 24.85 -13.77
N ASN A 179 -15.58 24.46 -13.68
CA ASN A 179 -16.69 25.25 -14.20
C ASN A 179 -17.00 26.46 -13.29
N LEU A 180 -16.03 27.37 -13.21
CA LEU A 180 -16.08 28.53 -12.33
C LEU A 180 -17.23 29.49 -12.71
N GLU A 181 -17.63 29.52 -13.99
CA GLU A 181 -18.78 30.33 -14.42
C GLU A 181 -20.04 29.87 -13.71
N ASP A 182 -20.41 28.59 -13.85
CA ASP A 182 -21.62 28.05 -13.24
C ASP A 182 -21.63 28.24 -11.70
N MET A 183 -20.51 27.90 -11.05
CA MET A 183 -20.37 28.01 -9.60
C MET A 183 -20.53 29.45 -9.10
N LEU A 184 -20.11 30.45 -9.87
CA LEU A 184 -20.26 31.86 -9.51
C LEU A 184 -21.63 32.43 -9.91
N GLN A 185 -22.18 32.05 -11.07
CA GLN A 185 -23.43 32.60 -11.58
C GLN A 185 -24.65 32.05 -10.84
N ASN A 186 -24.63 30.75 -10.51
CA ASN A 186 -25.75 30.00 -9.91
C ASN A 186 -25.55 29.72 -8.41
N GLY A 187 -24.38 30.05 -7.87
CA GLY A 187 -23.99 29.69 -6.51
C GLY A 187 -23.43 28.28 -6.44
N THR A 188 -22.83 27.95 -5.30
CA THR A 188 -22.16 26.67 -5.08
C THR A 188 -22.24 26.24 -3.61
N VAL A 189 -21.71 25.06 -3.28
CA VAL A 189 -21.59 24.59 -1.90
C VAL A 189 -20.11 24.34 -1.61
N ILE A 190 -19.58 25.04 -0.61
CA ILE A 190 -18.19 24.89 -0.17
C ILE A 190 -18.23 24.35 1.26
N SER A 191 -17.66 23.15 1.45
CA SER A 191 -17.58 22.49 2.76
C SER A 191 -18.93 22.40 3.49
N GLY A 192 -20.01 22.08 2.75
CA GLY A 192 -21.37 21.97 3.28
C GLY A 192 -22.12 23.31 3.46
N THR A 193 -21.47 24.44 3.19
CA THR A 193 -22.11 25.76 3.28
C THR A 193 -22.52 26.25 1.89
N LYS A 194 -23.79 26.63 1.74
CA LYS A 194 -24.28 27.24 0.49
C LYS A 194 -23.72 28.65 0.34
N ILE A 195 -23.14 28.92 -0.83
CA ILE A 195 -22.63 30.22 -1.25
C ILE A 195 -23.49 30.69 -2.42
N ASP A 196 -24.21 31.79 -2.22
CA ASP A 196 -24.99 32.41 -3.29
C ASP A 196 -24.10 33.22 -4.25
N ARG A 197 -24.66 33.64 -5.37
CA ARG A 197 -24.00 34.47 -6.38
C ARG A 197 -23.33 35.72 -5.74
N PRO A 198 -22.05 36.00 -6.01
CA PRO A 198 -21.39 37.18 -5.45
C PRO A 198 -21.94 38.49 -6.01
N HIS A 199 -22.03 39.50 -5.14
CA HIS A 199 -22.51 40.84 -5.48
C HIS A 199 -21.39 41.89 -5.53
N SER A 200 -20.15 41.45 -5.69
CA SER A 200 -18.99 42.32 -5.94
C SER A 200 -17.85 41.50 -6.55
N PHE A 201 -16.96 42.16 -7.29
CA PHE A 201 -15.74 41.55 -7.84
C PHE A 201 -14.86 40.95 -6.75
N SER A 202 -14.63 41.69 -5.65
CA SER A 202 -13.83 41.21 -4.52
C SER A 202 -14.41 39.93 -3.89
N THR A 203 -15.75 39.88 -3.70
CA THR A 203 -16.42 38.67 -3.22
C THR A 203 -16.28 37.51 -4.21
N ALA A 204 -16.41 37.76 -5.52
CA ALA A 204 -16.23 36.74 -6.55
C ALA A 204 -14.80 36.16 -6.54
N CYS A 205 -13.78 37.00 -6.40
CA CYS A 205 -12.40 36.55 -6.26
C CYS A 205 -12.20 35.70 -5.00
N ASN A 206 -12.78 36.10 -3.87
CA ASN A 206 -12.68 35.34 -2.61
C ASN A 206 -13.36 33.96 -2.69
N ILE A 207 -14.47 33.85 -3.44
CA ILE A 207 -15.14 32.57 -3.66
C ILE A 207 -14.32 31.72 -4.63
N ALA A 208 -13.79 32.31 -5.70
CA ALA A 208 -12.95 31.60 -6.66
C ALA A 208 -11.70 31.00 -6.00
N THR A 209 -11.02 31.73 -5.11
CA THR A 209 -9.85 31.20 -4.38
C THR A 209 -10.23 30.05 -3.46
N GLN A 210 -11.39 30.09 -2.81
CA GLN A 210 -11.90 28.99 -2.00
C GLN A 210 -12.21 27.75 -2.85
N ILE A 211 -12.87 27.94 -4.00
CA ILE A 211 -13.14 26.85 -4.96
C ILE A 211 -11.82 26.20 -5.38
N ILE A 212 -10.84 26.99 -5.81
CA ILE A 212 -9.53 26.51 -6.25
C ILE A 212 -8.86 25.69 -5.14
N ALA A 213 -8.85 26.19 -3.91
CA ALA A 213 -8.25 25.47 -2.78
C ALA A 213 -8.95 24.13 -2.49
N GLN A 214 -10.28 24.07 -2.59
CA GLN A 214 -11.03 22.83 -2.38
C GLN A 214 -10.81 21.83 -3.52
N VAL A 215 -10.84 22.26 -4.78
CA VAL A 215 -10.58 21.38 -5.94
C VAL A 215 -9.17 20.81 -5.85
N ALA A 216 -8.16 21.64 -5.57
CA ALA A 216 -6.77 21.19 -5.37
C ALA A 216 -6.63 20.14 -4.27
N SER A 217 -7.50 20.17 -3.26
CA SER A 217 -7.46 19.22 -2.13
C SER A 217 -8.17 17.89 -2.44
N CYS A 218 -8.88 17.80 -3.57
CA CYS A 218 -9.69 16.65 -3.98
C CYS A 218 -9.20 15.97 -5.27
N GLN A 219 -8.06 16.42 -5.79
CA GLN A 219 -7.37 15.83 -6.95
C GLN A 219 -5.85 15.89 -6.73
N TYR A 220 -5.08 15.11 -7.48
CA TYR A 220 -3.62 15.09 -7.40
C TYR A 220 -2.92 15.84 -8.54
N GLY A 221 -3.69 16.22 -9.57
CA GLY A 221 -3.21 16.97 -10.72
C GLY A 221 -3.52 18.46 -10.70
N GLY A 222 -3.20 19.10 -11.82
CA GLY A 222 -3.48 20.51 -12.05
C GLY A 222 -4.97 20.78 -12.27
N GLN A 223 -5.40 21.98 -11.91
CA GLN A 223 -6.71 22.53 -12.28
C GLN A 223 -6.50 23.76 -13.16
N SER A 224 -7.46 24.02 -14.04
CA SER A 224 -7.49 25.26 -14.81
C SER A 224 -8.82 25.99 -14.63
N ILE A 225 -8.74 27.31 -14.54
CA ILE A 225 -9.89 28.21 -14.52
C ILE A 225 -9.75 29.27 -15.63
N SER A 226 -10.88 29.77 -16.11
CA SER A 226 -10.91 30.95 -16.99
C SER A 226 -11.17 32.22 -16.16
N LEU A 227 -10.25 33.18 -16.22
CA LEU A 227 -10.43 34.50 -15.58
C LEU A 227 -11.59 35.30 -16.19
N ALA A 228 -12.01 34.98 -17.41
CA ALA A 228 -13.17 35.62 -18.04
C ALA A 228 -14.45 35.44 -17.22
N HIS A 229 -14.56 34.35 -16.45
CA HIS A 229 -15.71 34.07 -15.59
C HIS A 229 -15.85 35.07 -14.43
N LEU A 230 -14.80 35.81 -14.09
CA LEU A 230 -14.83 36.88 -13.09
C LEU A 230 -15.24 38.24 -13.67
N ALA A 231 -15.15 38.43 -14.99
CA ALA A 231 -15.41 39.71 -15.64
C ALA A 231 -16.80 40.29 -15.35
N PRO A 232 -17.91 39.51 -15.31
CA PRO A 232 -19.23 40.05 -15.00
C PRO A 232 -19.31 40.77 -13.65
N PHE A 233 -18.50 40.34 -12.67
CA PHE A 233 -18.53 40.91 -11.33
C PHE A 233 -17.79 42.23 -11.22
N VAL A 234 -16.94 42.58 -12.20
CA VAL A 234 -16.33 43.91 -12.31
C VAL A 234 -17.41 44.96 -12.55
N ASP A 235 -18.32 44.71 -13.48
CA ASP A 235 -19.41 45.64 -13.80
C ASP A 235 -20.41 45.75 -12.63
N VAL A 236 -20.75 44.63 -11.98
CA VAL A 236 -21.57 44.62 -10.74
C VAL A 236 -20.96 45.50 -9.66
N SER A 237 -19.63 45.50 -9.52
CA SER A 237 -18.93 46.37 -8.59
C SER A 237 -18.89 47.84 -9.01
N ARG A 238 -18.89 48.13 -10.32
CA ARG A 238 -18.89 49.52 -10.84
C ARG A 238 -20.25 50.21 -10.74
N GLN A 239 -21.33 49.44 -10.77
CA GLN A 239 -22.70 49.96 -10.71
C GLN A 239 -23.21 50.20 -9.28
N LYS A 240 -22.43 49.81 -8.26
CA LYS A 240 -22.66 50.13 -6.85
C LYS A 240 -22.11 51.51 -6.51
#